data_AF-E3K803-F1
#
_entry.id   AF-E3K803-F1
#
_cell.length_a   1.000
_cell.length_b   1.000
_cell.length_c   1.000
_cell.angle_alpha   90.00
_cell.angle_beta   90.00
_cell.angle_gamma   90.00
#
_symmetry.space_group_name_H-M   'P 1'
#
loop_
_entity.id
_entity.type
_entity.pdbx_description
1 polymer ?
#
loop_
_entity_poly.entity_id
_entity_poly.type
_entity_poly.pdbx_seq_one_letter_code
_entity_poly.pdbx_strand_id
1 'polypeptide(L)'
;MSSIIEITTERQVKRMKRGDDSHQSQARNSTNNSQFSSVPRPDPPMPIADYFDFCHISEEAVNKHLAKFCREQHIDRYELFECSDVMSKFRIYYDAPCGLVIILKKNVSAYREYLQALKEQESSSQALTLRRNK
;
A
#
# COMPACT_ATOMS: atom_id res chain seq x y z
N MET A 1 -29.91 -56.63 2.05
CA MET A 1 -30.63 -55.35 1.88
C MET A 1 -29.56 -54.34 1.48
N SER A 2 -29.13 -54.26 0.22
CA SER A 2 -29.81 -53.61 -0.94
C SER A 2 -30.08 -52.14 -0.65
N SER A 3 -29.68 -51.13 -1.43
CA SER A 3 -28.90 -51.02 -2.66
C SER A 3 -28.37 -49.59 -2.76
N ILE A 4 -27.23 -49.44 -3.44
CA ILE A 4 -26.69 -48.21 -4.02
C ILE A 4 -27.69 -47.64 -5.02
N ILE A 5 -27.84 -46.31 -5.06
CA ILE A 5 -28.49 -45.64 -6.19
C ILE A 5 -27.53 -44.57 -6.72
N GLU A 6 -26.82 -44.92 -7.79
CA GLU A 6 -26.31 -44.01 -8.80
C GLU A 6 -27.50 -43.45 -9.58
N ILE A 7 -27.53 -42.13 -9.84
CA ILE A 7 -28.30 -41.58 -10.95
C ILE A 7 -27.46 -40.50 -11.65
N THR A 8 -26.84 -40.94 -12.74
CA THR A 8 -26.35 -40.16 -13.88
C THR A 8 -27.48 -39.37 -14.53
N THR A 9 -27.20 -38.18 -15.07
CA THR A 9 -27.80 -37.76 -16.35
C THR A 9 -27.00 -36.61 -16.97
N GLU A 10 -26.28 -36.96 -18.04
CA GLU A 10 -25.85 -36.04 -19.08
C GLU A 10 -27.07 -35.46 -19.82
N ARG A 11 -27.06 -34.16 -20.12
CA ARG A 11 -27.78 -33.61 -21.27
C ARG A 11 -26.93 -32.56 -21.97
N GLN A 12 -26.40 -32.97 -23.11
CA GLN A 12 -25.89 -32.09 -24.15
C GLN A 12 -27.05 -31.30 -24.78
N VAL A 13 -26.86 -30.01 -25.03
CA VAL A 13 -27.55 -29.32 -26.14
C VAL A 13 -26.55 -28.49 -26.92
N LYS A 14 -26.29 -29.00 -28.12
CA LYS A 14 -25.53 -28.43 -29.23
C LYS A 14 -26.49 -27.65 -30.13
N ARG A 15 -26.27 -26.36 -30.36
CA ARG A 15 -26.87 -25.52 -31.43
C ARG A 15 -26.21 -24.13 -31.36
N MET A 16 -25.92 -23.37 -32.40
CA MET A 16 -25.76 -23.56 -33.85
C MET A 16 -25.17 -22.21 -34.31
N LYS A 17 -24.17 -22.24 -35.17
CA LYS A 17 -23.53 -21.08 -35.81
C LYS A 17 -24.36 -20.66 -37.03
N ARG A 18 -24.56 -19.35 -37.27
CA ARG A 18 -24.59 -18.64 -38.57
C ARG A 18 -25.27 -17.27 -38.48
N GLY A 19 -24.69 -16.26 -39.16
CA GLY A 19 -25.43 -15.13 -39.70
C GLY A 19 -24.77 -13.76 -39.55
N ASP A 20 -23.93 -13.39 -40.54
CA ASP A 20 -23.63 -12.02 -40.97
C ASP A 20 -24.90 -11.19 -41.23
N ASP A 21 -24.88 -9.88 -40.92
CA ASP A 21 -24.77 -8.80 -41.93
C ASP A 21 -25.25 -7.42 -41.41
N SER A 22 -24.34 -6.45 -41.55
CA SER A 22 -24.54 -5.08 -42.08
C SER A 22 -25.31 -3.97 -41.31
N HIS A 23 -24.50 -2.99 -40.87
CA HIS A 23 -24.59 -1.51 -40.98
C HIS A 23 -25.89 -0.75 -40.61
N GLN A 24 -25.85 0.03 -39.51
CA GLN A 24 -26.22 1.46 -39.58
C GLN A 24 -25.68 2.31 -38.41
N SER A 25 -24.73 3.18 -38.77
CA SER A 25 -24.47 4.54 -38.29
C SER A 25 -25.22 5.07 -37.05
N GLN A 26 -24.48 5.27 -35.95
CA GLN A 26 -24.61 6.51 -35.17
C GLN A 26 -23.22 6.99 -34.76
N ALA A 27 -22.71 7.96 -35.52
CA ALA A 27 -21.72 8.91 -35.04
C ALA A 27 -22.34 9.66 -33.86
N ARG A 28 -22.01 9.23 -32.64
CA ARG A 28 -22.18 10.07 -31.45
C ARG A 28 -20.83 10.66 -31.13
N ASN A 29 -20.66 11.90 -31.59
CA ASN A 29 -19.76 12.87 -30.97
C ASN A 29 -20.04 12.89 -29.47
N SER A 30 -19.27 12.12 -28.70
CA SER A 30 -19.10 12.40 -27.27
C SER A 30 -17.86 13.27 -27.13
N THR A 31 -18.06 14.54 -27.43
CA THR A 31 -17.26 15.64 -26.92
C THR A 31 -17.44 15.68 -25.40
N ASN A 32 -16.78 14.79 -24.67
CA ASN A 32 -16.73 14.86 -23.22
C ASN A 32 -15.28 15.03 -22.80
N ASN A 33 -14.95 16.30 -22.55
CA ASN A 33 -13.90 16.77 -21.65
C ASN A 33 -13.59 15.74 -20.56
N SER A 34 -12.54 14.94 -20.73
CA SER A 34 -11.81 14.39 -19.60
C SER A 34 -10.75 15.41 -19.20
N GLN A 35 -11.23 16.54 -18.68
CA GLN A 35 -10.43 17.43 -17.82
C GLN A 35 -10.36 16.82 -16.41
N PHE A 36 -10.10 15.52 -16.30
CA PHE A 36 -9.47 15.03 -15.08
C PHE A 36 -8.03 15.51 -15.20
N SER A 37 -7.75 16.64 -14.56
CA SER A 37 -6.39 17.05 -14.24
C SER A 37 -5.64 15.80 -13.82
N SER A 38 -4.64 15.41 -14.58
CA SER A 38 -3.72 14.34 -14.23
C SER A 38 -2.94 14.81 -13.01
N VAL A 39 -3.59 14.84 -11.85
CA VAL A 39 -2.93 15.04 -10.58
C VAL A 39 -1.98 13.85 -10.48
N PRO A 40 -0.66 14.09 -10.51
CA PRO A 40 0.30 13.02 -10.33
C PRO A 40 -0.09 12.26 -9.05
N ARG A 41 -0.13 10.93 -9.12
CA ARG A 41 -0.33 10.16 -7.90
C ARG A 41 0.79 10.56 -6.93
N PRO A 42 0.47 10.78 -5.64
CA PRO A 42 1.50 10.99 -4.64
C PRO A 42 2.50 9.84 -4.73
N ASP A 43 3.78 10.16 -4.54
CA ASP A 43 4.81 9.14 -4.43
C ASP A 43 4.38 8.13 -3.34
N PRO A 44 4.62 6.83 -3.56
CA PRO A 44 4.33 5.83 -2.55
C PRO A 44 5.09 6.20 -1.27
N PRO A 45 4.45 6.09 -0.09
CA PRO A 45 5.14 6.36 1.16
C PRO A 45 6.32 5.41 1.33
N MET A 46 7.38 5.89 1.98
CA MET A 46 8.52 5.05 2.34
C MET A 46 8.04 3.84 3.14
N PRO A 47 8.63 2.64 2.91
CA PRO A 47 8.30 1.46 3.68
C PRO A 47 8.44 1.71 5.18
N ILE A 48 7.47 1.25 5.97
CA ILE A 48 7.54 1.36 7.44
C ILE A 48 8.75 0.60 8.03
N ALA A 49 9.30 -0.37 7.29
CA ALA A 49 10.52 -1.09 7.67
C ALA A 49 11.72 -0.15 7.83
N ASP A 50 11.89 0.80 6.91
CA ASP A 50 12.99 1.77 6.94
C ASP A 50 12.94 2.65 8.20
N TYR A 51 11.74 2.89 8.74
CA TYR A 51 11.57 3.58 10.01
C TYR A 51 12.04 2.74 11.20
N PHE A 52 11.76 1.44 11.19
CA PHE A 52 12.23 0.54 12.25
C PHE A 52 13.75 0.42 12.25
N ASP A 53 14.35 0.38 11.06
CA ASP A 53 15.79 0.41 10.87
C ASP A 53 16.40 1.72 11.40
N PHE A 54 15.79 2.87 11.07
CA PHE A 54 16.18 4.17 11.62
C PHE A 54 16.10 4.21 13.16
N CYS A 55 15.06 3.60 13.73
CA CYS A 55 14.89 3.48 15.17
C CYS A 55 15.84 2.46 15.82
N HIS A 56 16.68 1.76 15.04
CA HIS A 56 17.57 0.69 15.49
C HIS A 56 16.83 -0.43 16.24
N ILE A 57 15.61 -0.77 15.78
CA ILE A 57 14.81 -1.85 16.35
C ILE A 57 15.21 -3.14 15.64
N SER A 58 15.63 -4.16 16.39
CA SER A 58 16.01 -5.44 15.81
C SER A 58 14.83 -6.13 15.12
N GLU A 59 15.11 -6.89 14.06
CA GLU A 59 14.09 -7.66 13.34
C GLU A 59 13.31 -8.60 14.28
N GLU A 60 13.98 -9.20 15.27
CA GLU A 60 13.33 -10.02 16.29
C GLU A 60 12.29 -9.22 17.09
N ALA A 61 12.63 -8.00 17.52
CA ALA A 61 11.71 -7.13 18.24
C ALA A 61 10.54 -6.66 17.34
N VAL A 62 10.80 -6.39 16.06
CA VAL A 62 9.76 -6.07 15.07
C VAL A 62 8.80 -7.25 14.94
N ASN A 63 9.31 -8.46 14.70
CA ASN A 63 8.47 -9.65 14.51
C ASN A 63 7.68 -10.02 15.77
N LYS A 64 8.31 -9.90 16.95
CA LYS A 64 7.70 -10.26 18.23
C LYS A 64 6.63 -9.27 18.68
N HIS A 65 6.87 -7.96 18.51
CA HIS A 65 6.02 -6.93 19.11
C HIS A 65 5.25 -6.11 18.06
N LEU A 66 5.86 -5.77 16.93
CA LEU A 66 5.30 -4.78 15.99
C LEU A 66 4.53 -5.40 14.83
N ALA A 67 4.94 -6.55 14.32
CA ALA A 67 4.37 -7.13 13.10
C ALA A 67 2.86 -7.38 13.22
N LYS A 68 2.41 -7.97 14.33
CA LYS A 68 0.98 -8.22 14.60
C LYS A 68 0.21 -6.91 14.74
N PHE A 69 0.74 -5.98 15.54
CA PHE A 69 0.13 -4.67 15.77
C PHE A 69 -0.06 -3.88 14.47
N CYS A 70 1.01 -3.76 13.67
CA CYS A 70 0.99 -2.99 12.44
C CYS A 70 0.02 -3.60 11.41
N ARG A 71 -0.01 -4.94 11.31
CA ARG A 71 -0.93 -5.63 10.40
C ARG A 71 -2.39 -5.46 10.80
N GLU A 72 -2.72 -5.67 12.07
CA GLU A 72 -4.11 -5.64 12.55
C GLU A 72 -4.70 -4.23 12.63
N GLN A 73 -3.87 -3.22 12.94
CA GLN A 73 -4.30 -1.83 13.03
C GLN A 73 -4.04 -1.05 11.73
N HIS A 74 -3.62 -1.72 10.65
CA HIS A 74 -3.28 -1.10 9.35
C HIS A 74 -2.29 0.06 9.48
N ILE A 75 -1.24 -0.13 10.28
CA ILE A 75 -0.16 0.85 10.44
C ILE A 75 0.84 0.63 9.31
N ASP A 76 0.69 1.41 8.25
CA ASP A 76 1.55 1.40 7.06
C ASP A 76 2.51 2.60 7.00
N ARG A 77 2.37 3.55 7.93
CA ARG A 77 3.05 4.84 7.95
C ARG A 77 3.61 5.15 9.32
N TYR A 78 4.86 5.62 9.36
CA TYR A 78 5.57 5.88 10.61
C TYR A 78 4.95 7.04 11.41
N GLU A 79 4.29 7.98 10.74
CA GLU A 79 3.63 9.13 11.38
C GLU A 79 2.51 8.70 12.34
N LEU A 80 1.93 7.51 12.14
CA LEU A 80 0.89 6.99 13.02
C LEU A 80 1.42 6.69 14.44
N PHE A 81 2.72 6.50 14.62
CA PHE A 81 3.33 6.36 15.95
C PHE A 81 3.37 7.69 16.74
N GLU A 82 3.07 8.83 16.11
CA GLU A 82 2.91 10.12 16.80
C GLU A 82 1.56 10.19 17.55
N CYS A 83 0.56 9.45 17.07
CA CYS A 83 -0.78 9.43 17.63
C CYS A 83 -0.82 8.75 19.00
N SER A 84 -1.33 9.46 20.01
CA SER A 84 -1.45 8.95 21.38
C SER A 84 -2.32 7.71 21.46
N ASP A 85 -3.39 7.64 20.66
CA ASP A 85 -4.35 6.53 20.72
C ASP A 85 -3.75 5.26 20.13
N VAL A 86 -2.99 5.39 19.04
CA VAL A 86 -2.23 4.29 18.42
C VAL A 86 -1.21 3.74 19.43
N MET A 87 -0.42 4.62 20.05
CA MET A 87 0.59 4.20 21.03
C MET A 87 -0.03 3.64 22.33
N SER A 88 -1.18 4.16 22.75
CA SER A 88 -1.90 3.64 23.91
C SER A 88 -2.46 2.25 23.64
N LYS A 89 -3.05 2.03 22.46
CA LYS A 89 -3.50 0.70 22.04
C LYS A 89 -2.34 -0.28 21.95
N PHE A 90 -1.22 0.14 21.38
CA PHE A 90 -0.02 -0.69 21.29
C PHE A 90 0.45 -1.15 22.66
N ARG A 91 0.51 -0.23 23.63
CA ARG A 91 0.89 -0.55 25.00
C ARG A 91 -0.11 -1.48 25.71
N ILE A 92 -1.41 -1.22 25.59
CA ILE A 92 -2.45 -1.89 26.40
C ILE A 92 -2.84 -3.25 25.80
N TYR A 93 -3.07 -3.32 24.49
CA TYR A 93 -3.64 -4.53 23.86
C TYR A 93 -2.59 -5.47 23.29
N TYR A 94 -1.36 -5.01 23.09
CA TYR A 94 -0.28 -5.79 22.49
C TYR A 94 0.90 -6.02 23.46
N ASP A 95 0.72 -5.69 24.75
CA ASP A 95 1.72 -5.87 25.82
C ASP A 95 3.11 -5.34 25.42
N ALA A 96 3.12 -4.17 24.76
CA ALA A 96 4.34 -3.61 24.20
C ALA A 96 5.28 -3.11 25.32
N PRO A 97 6.58 -3.45 25.26
CA PRO A 97 7.56 -2.90 26.20
C PRO A 97 7.55 -1.37 26.18
N CYS A 98 7.56 -0.75 27.36
CA CYS A 98 7.50 0.71 27.48
C CYS A 98 8.65 1.41 26.74
N GLY A 99 9.85 0.81 26.73
CA GLY A 99 10.99 1.32 25.98
C GLY A 99 10.72 1.38 24.48
N LEU A 100 10.09 0.34 23.92
CA LEU A 100 9.75 0.28 22.49
C LEU A 100 8.72 1.36 22.12
N VAL A 101 7.71 1.56 22.96
CA VAL A 101 6.73 2.64 22.82
C VAL A 101 7.41 4.01 22.79
N ILE A 102 8.38 4.25 23.68
CA ILE A 102 9.11 5.53 23.75
C ILE A 102 9.99 5.73 22.52
N ILE A 103 10.75 4.70 22.10
CA ILE A 103 11.61 4.75 20.92
C ILE A 103 10.79 5.12 19.69
N LEU A 104 9.68 4.40 19.45
CA LEU A 104 8.83 4.65 18.29
C LEU A 104 8.17 6.02 18.31
N LYS A 105 7.78 6.54 19.48
CA LYS A 105 7.15 7.86 19.53
C LYS A 105 8.15 9.00 19.35
N LYS A 106 9.31 8.90 19.98
CA LYS A 106 10.32 9.98 19.98
C LYS A 106 11.07 10.12 18.67
N ASN A 107 11.21 9.05 17.90
CA ASN A 107 11.96 9.09 16.64
C ASN A 107 11.13 9.55 15.43
N VAL A 108 9.81 9.75 15.55
CA VAL A 108 8.98 10.19 14.41
C VAL A 108 9.46 11.53 13.84
N SER A 109 9.72 12.52 14.71
CA SER A 109 10.18 13.84 14.26
C SER A 109 11.58 13.77 13.66
N ALA A 110 12.49 13.03 14.30
CA ALA A 110 13.86 12.86 13.82
C ALA A 110 13.90 12.16 12.45
N TYR A 111 13.04 11.16 12.24
CA TYR A 111 12.94 10.49 10.95
C TYR A 111 12.33 11.40 9.88
N ARG A 112 11.36 12.23 10.23
CA ARG A 112 10.81 13.24 9.30
C ARG A 112 11.89 14.22 8.83
N GLU A 113 12.74 14.70 9.74
CA GLU A 113 13.88 15.57 9.42
C GLU A 113 14.92 14.85 8.55
N TYR A 114 15.19 13.58 8.85
CA TYR A 114 16.06 12.73 8.04
C TYR A 114 15.56 12.58 6.59
N LEU A 115 14.27 12.29 6.39
CA LEU A 115 13.65 12.19 5.07
C LEU A 115 13.68 13.53 4.31
N GLN A 116 13.47 14.64 5.01
CA GLN A 116 13.57 15.98 4.43
C GLN A 116 14.99 16.25 3.91
N ALA A 117 16.01 15.94 4.72
CA ALA A 117 17.42 16.12 4.34
C ALA A 117 17.83 15.22 3.15
N LEU A 118 17.33 13.99 3.08
CA LEU A 118 17.55 13.10 1.94
C LEU A 118 17.01 13.70 0.63
N LYS A 119 15.79 14.23 0.67
CA LYS A 119 15.14 14.86 -0.49
C LYS A 119 15.92 16.07 -1.01
N GLU A 120 16.51 16.86 -0.10
CA GLU A 120 17.33 18.02 -0.44
C GLU A 120 18.68 17.62 -1.09
N GLN A 121 19.29 16.51 -0.64
CA GLN A 121 20.50 15.97 -1.26
C GLN A 121 20.25 15.43 -2.67
N GLU A 122 19.14 14.72 -2.88
CA GLU A 122 18.77 14.20 -4.21
C GLU A 122 18.51 15.33 -5.20
N SER A 123 17.80 16.38 -4.76
CA SER A 123 17.52 17.56 -5.58
C SER A 123 18.80 18.31 -5.99
N SER A 124 19.75 18.41 -5.06
CA SER A 124 21.05 19.07 -5.30
C SER A 124 21.93 18.28 -6.28
N SER A 125 21.90 16.95 -6.20
CA SER A 125 22.66 16.06 -7.07
C SER A 125 22.15 16.10 -8.52
N GLN A 126 20.83 16.14 -8.71
CA GLN A 126 20.21 16.29 -10.05
C GLN A 126 20.48 17.67 -10.68
N ALA A 127 20.54 18.73 -9.86
CA ALA A 127 20.84 20.08 -10.34
C ALA A 127 22.30 20.22 -10.84
N LEU A 128 23.24 19.45 -10.30
CA LEU A 128 24.65 19.44 -10.72
C LEU A 128 24.87 18.68 -12.04
N THR A 129 24.16 17.57 -12.28
CA THR A 129 24.25 16.82 -13.55
C THR A 129 23.71 17.63 -14.72
N LEU A 130 22.65 18.43 -14.52
CA LEU A 130 22.08 19.27 -15.58
C LEU A 130 23.02 20.42 -16.00
N ARG A 131 23.92 20.86 -15.12
CA ARG A 131 24.91 21.92 -15.42
C ARG A 131 26.16 21.41 -16.13
N ARG A 132 26.42 20.09 -16.13
CA ARG A 132 27.63 19.50 -16.71
C ARG A 132 27.48 19.12 -18.20
N ASN A 133 26.26 19.18 -18.73
CA ASN A 133 25.92 18.83 -20.12
C ASN A 133 25.50 20.05 -20.98
N LYS A 134 25.89 21.27 -20.57
CA LYS A 134 25.82 22.48 -21.39
C LYS A 134 27.23 22.94 -21.69
#